data_AF-A0A1Q3M6Y1-F1
#
_entry.id   AF-A0A1Q3M6Y1-F1
#
_cell.length_a   1.000
_cell.length_b   1.000
_cell.length_c   1.000
_cell.angle_alpha   90.00
_cell.angle_beta   90.00
_cell.angle_gamma   90.00
#
_symmetry.space_group_name_H-M   'P 1'
#
loop_
_entity.id
_entity.type
_entity.pdbx_description
1 polymer ?
#
loop_
_entity_poly.entity_id
_entity_poly.type
_entity_poly.pdbx_seq_one_letter_code
_entity_poly.pdbx_strand_id
1 'polypeptide(L)'
;MRGNPEVIDYLNMLIGGELAARDQYLIHSRMYEDWGLSKIYERIDHEMQEEASHADSIIRRVLFLGAQPNMNREDINVGTDVVSCLKADLALEYHVREKLATGIKLCEDKGDYISRDMLRQQLSDTEE
;
A
#
# COMPACT_ATOMS: atom_id res chain seq x y z
N MET A 1 1.94 -14.44 -18.92
CA MET A 1 0.50 -14.47 -19.28
C MET A 1 0.12 -13.06 -19.74
N ARG A 2 -0.85 -12.84 -20.63
CA ARG A 2 -1.27 -11.46 -20.96
C ARG A 2 -2.50 -11.09 -20.13
N GLY A 3 -2.35 -10.10 -19.24
CA GLY A 3 -3.43 -9.65 -18.36
C GLY A 3 -4.44 -8.71 -19.02
N ASN A 4 -5.53 -8.43 -18.31
CA ASN A 4 -6.50 -7.41 -18.71
C ASN A 4 -5.89 -6.01 -18.53
N PRO A 5 -5.95 -5.10 -19.54
CA PRO A 5 -5.36 -3.77 -19.42
C PRO A 5 -5.92 -2.93 -18.27
N GLU A 6 -7.23 -2.98 -18.01
CA GLU A 6 -7.85 -2.20 -16.93
C GLU A 6 -7.35 -2.67 -15.55
N VAL A 7 -7.16 -3.98 -15.37
CA VAL A 7 -6.58 -4.54 -14.13
C VAL A 7 -5.13 -4.10 -13.99
N ILE A 8 -4.33 -4.19 -15.05
CA ILE A 8 -2.92 -3.78 -15.04
C ILE A 8 -2.77 -2.30 -14.69
N ASP A 9 -3.58 -1.44 -15.30
CA ASP A 9 -3.56 0.01 -15.05
C ASP A 9 -3.94 0.30 -13.59
N TYR A 10 -4.93 -0.43 -13.03
CA TYR A 10 -5.32 -0.28 -11.64
C TYR A 10 -4.24 -0.77 -10.67
N LEU A 11 -3.63 -1.93 -10.94
CA LEU A 11 -2.52 -2.44 -10.14
C LEU A 11 -1.32 -1.47 -10.16
N ASN A 12 -1.03 -0.84 -11.30
CA ASN A 12 0.01 0.19 -11.38
C ASN A 12 -0.30 1.44 -10.57
N MET A 13 -1.57 1.82 -10.46
CA MET A 13 -1.99 2.90 -9.55
C MET A 13 -1.78 2.48 -8.09
N LEU A 14 -2.17 1.26 -7.72
CA LEU A 14 -1.95 0.74 -6.36
C LEU A 14 -0.47 0.71 -5.97
N ILE A 15 0.44 0.33 -6.88
CA ILE A 15 1.90 0.40 -6.61
C ILE A 15 2.31 1.80 -6.14
N GLY A 16 1.79 2.86 -6.77
CA GLY A 16 2.08 4.24 -6.37
C GLY A 16 1.60 4.57 -4.95
N GLY A 17 0.44 4.03 -4.57
CA GLY A 17 -0.13 4.12 -3.22
C GLY A 17 0.73 3.39 -2.19
N GLU A 18 1.11 2.13 -2.42
CA GLU A 18 1.93 1.36 -1.47
C GLU A 18 3.31 1.99 -1.26
N LEU A 19 3.90 2.53 -2.33
CA LEU A 19 5.17 3.26 -2.22
C LEU A 19 5.04 4.53 -1.38
N ALA A 20 3.92 5.24 -1.49
CA ALA A 20 3.64 6.42 -0.66
C ALA A 20 3.39 6.01 0.80
N ALA A 21 2.61 4.96 1.03
CA ALA A 21 2.35 4.42 2.36
C ALA A 21 3.64 4.01 3.08
N ARG A 22 4.47 3.21 2.40
CA ARG A 22 5.82 2.85 2.87
C ARG A 22 6.64 4.07 3.26
N ASP A 23 6.69 5.08 2.38
CA ASP A 23 7.52 6.28 2.61
C ASP A 23 6.97 7.14 3.76
N GLN A 24 5.65 7.21 3.95
CA GLN A 24 5.00 7.88 5.08
C GLN A 24 5.31 7.17 6.40
N TYR A 25 5.14 5.85 6.45
CA TYR A 25 5.50 5.06 7.63
C TYR A 25 7.00 5.12 7.94
N LEU A 26 7.86 5.14 6.92
CA LEU A 26 9.29 5.32 7.11
C LEU A 26 9.62 6.63 7.82
N ILE A 27 9.07 7.76 7.37
CA ILE A 27 9.41 9.05 8.01
C ILE A 27 8.81 9.14 9.42
N HIS A 28 7.58 8.67 9.62
CA HIS A 28 6.96 8.66 10.96
C HIS A 28 7.72 7.75 11.93
N SER A 29 8.15 6.55 11.52
CA SER A 29 8.92 5.65 12.38
C SER A 29 10.25 6.30 12.84
N ARG A 30 10.96 6.97 11.93
CA ARG A 30 12.21 7.69 12.27
C ARG A 30 11.99 8.90 13.16
N MET A 31 10.88 9.60 12.99
CA MET A 31 10.49 10.68 13.91
C MET A 31 10.22 10.15 15.31
N TYR A 32 9.52 9.01 15.43
CA TYR A 32 9.29 8.36 16.72
C TYR A 32 10.58 7.86 17.37
N GLU A 33 11.51 7.33 16.58
CA GLU A 33 12.84 6.94 17.04
C GLU A 33 13.62 8.14 17.61
N ASP A 34 13.66 9.26 16.87
CA ASP A 34 14.31 10.51 17.29
C ASP A 34 13.67 11.10 18.56
N TRP A 35 12.35 11.03 18.69
CA TRP A 35 11.63 11.47 19.89
C TRP A 35 11.78 10.53 21.09
N GLY A 36 12.52 9.43 20.96
CA GLY A 36 12.75 8.44 22.02
C GLY A 36 11.53 7.56 22.33
N LEU A 37 10.58 7.44 21.40
CA LEU A 37 9.34 6.68 21.54
C LEU A 37 9.47 5.28 20.93
N SER A 38 10.31 4.43 21.52
CA SER A 38 10.71 3.15 20.93
C SER A 38 9.57 2.20 20.56
N LYS A 39 8.50 2.12 21.37
CA LYS A 39 7.39 1.19 21.13
C LYS A 39 6.59 1.51 19.86
N ILE A 40 6.28 2.78 19.64
CA ILE A 40 5.54 3.20 18.44
C ILE A 40 6.47 3.22 17.22
N TYR A 41 7.76 3.53 17.41
CA TYR A 41 8.77 3.31 16.38
C TYR A 41 8.76 1.85 15.87
N GLU A 42 8.90 0.86 16.76
CA GLU A 42 8.94 -0.55 16.38
C GLU A 42 7.68 -0.98 15.62
N ARG A 43 6.50 -0.50 16.07
CA ARG A 43 5.24 -0.82 15.37
C ARG A 43 5.21 -0.20 13.97
N ILE A 44 5.54 1.07 13.83
CA ILE A 44 5.42 1.77 12.54
C ILE A 44 6.55 1.40 11.56
N ASP A 45 7.72 1.01 12.07
CA ASP A 45 8.76 0.39 11.24
C ASP A 45 8.31 -0.96 10.66
N HIS A 46 7.53 -1.74 11.42
CA HIS A 46 6.91 -2.97 10.91
C HIS A 46 5.89 -2.68 9.80
N GLU A 47 4.99 -1.71 9.98
CA GLU A 47 4.03 -1.29 8.93
C GLU A 47 4.77 -0.91 7.64
N MET A 48 5.86 -0.16 7.76
CA MET A 48 6.69 0.20 6.61
C MET A 48 7.21 -1.05 5.85
N GLN A 49 7.58 -2.12 6.56
CA GLN A 49 8.07 -3.35 5.95
C GLN A 49 6.94 -4.14 5.28
N GLU A 50 5.75 -4.11 5.87
CA GLU A 50 4.53 -4.70 5.32
C GLU A 50 4.17 -4.01 3.99
N GLU A 51 4.17 -2.67 3.93
CA GLU A 51 3.87 -1.95 2.68
C GLU A 51 4.92 -2.15 1.59
N ALA A 52 6.20 -2.31 1.96
CA ALA A 52 7.23 -2.68 1.00
C ALA A 52 6.95 -4.07 0.37
N SER A 53 6.40 -4.98 1.16
CA SER A 53 6.02 -6.34 0.73
C SER A 53 4.74 -6.31 -0.12
N HIS A 54 3.77 -5.46 0.22
CA HIS A 54 2.58 -5.22 -0.60
C HIS A 54 2.96 -4.70 -1.99
N ALA A 55 3.79 -3.65 -2.06
CA ALA A 55 4.29 -3.12 -3.31
C ALA A 55 5.00 -4.19 -4.16
N ASP A 56 5.89 -4.99 -3.55
CA ASP A 56 6.61 -6.07 -4.22
C ASP A 56 5.64 -7.11 -4.83
N SER A 57 4.60 -7.50 -4.09
CA SER A 57 3.61 -8.46 -4.58
C SER A 57 2.86 -7.96 -5.83
N ILE A 58 2.45 -6.68 -5.84
CA ILE A 58 1.75 -6.06 -6.97
C ILE A 58 2.71 -5.90 -8.16
N ILE A 59 3.94 -5.46 -7.93
CA ILE A 59 4.99 -5.34 -8.96
C ILE A 59 5.22 -6.68 -9.66
N ARG A 60 5.39 -7.76 -8.89
CA ARG A 60 5.54 -9.12 -9.44
C ARG A 60 4.32 -9.53 -10.25
N ARG A 61 3.12 -9.17 -9.78
CA ARG A 61 1.87 -9.47 -10.49
C ARG A 61 1.81 -8.74 -11.83
N VAL A 62 2.10 -7.44 -11.87
CA VAL A 62 2.13 -6.63 -13.11
C VAL A 62 3.14 -7.21 -14.12
N LEU A 63 4.35 -7.55 -13.67
CA LEU A 63 5.36 -8.20 -14.52
C LEU A 63 4.87 -9.54 -15.08
N PHE A 64 4.24 -10.38 -14.25
CA PHE A 64 3.70 -11.68 -14.67
C PHE A 64 2.59 -11.54 -15.73
N LEU A 65 1.79 -10.47 -15.62
CA LEU A 65 0.73 -10.11 -16.57
C LEU A 65 1.28 -9.46 -17.86
N GLY A 66 2.60 -9.30 -17.97
CA GLY A 66 3.30 -8.88 -19.18
C GLY A 66 3.37 -7.37 -19.38
N ALA A 67 3.27 -6.59 -18.30
CA ALA A 67 3.35 -5.13 -18.34
C ALA A 67 4.53 -4.59 -17.51
N GLN A 68 4.89 -3.33 -17.74
CA GLN A 68 5.93 -2.63 -17.00
C GLN A 68 5.33 -1.98 -15.73
N PRO A 69 5.89 -2.24 -14.54
CA PRO A 69 5.51 -1.55 -13.32
C PRO A 69 5.82 -0.06 -13.38
N ASN A 70 4.88 0.76 -12.89
CA ASN A 70 5.07 2.18 -12.66
C ASN A 70 5.51 2.42 -11.21
N MET A 71 6.71 2.97 -11.03
CA MET A 71 7.31 3.21 -9.71
C MET A 71 7.11 4.65 -9.21
N ASN A 72 6.26 5.45 -9.88
CA ASN A 72 5.90 6.78 -9.40
C ASN A 72 5.00 6.64 -8.16
N ARG A 73 5.45 7.18 -7.03
CA ARG A 73 4.66 7.22 -5.79
C ARG A 73 3.71 8.41 -5.76
N GLU A 74 2.65 8.27 -4.98
CA GLU A 74 1.77 9.39 -4.61
C GLU A 74 2.42 10.33 -3.58
N ASP A 75 1.77 11.47 -3.33
CA ASP A 75 2.18 12.40 -2.27
C ASP A 75 1.93 11.79 -0.89
N ILE A 76 2.79 12.14 0.08
CA ILE A 76 2.68 11.68 1.47
C ILE A 76 2.26 12.82 2.40
N ASN A 77 1.67 12.49 3.54
CA ASN A 77 1.25 13.46 4.55
C ASN A 77 2.03 13.23 5.85
N VAL A 78 2.96 14.13 6.15
CA VAL A 78 3.86 14.01 7.31
C VAL A 78 3.37 14.87 8.46
N GLY A 79 3.03 14.23 9.58
CA GLY A 79 2.65 14.93 10.81
C GLY A 79 3.84 15.65 11.47
N THR A 80 3.56 16.41 12.52
CA THR A 80 4.58 17.16 13.30
C THR A 80 4.65 16.77 14.77
N ASP A 81 3.72 15.93 15.21
CA ASP A 81 3.59 15.38 16.54
C ASP A 81 2.94 14.01 16.46
N VAL A 82 2.94 13.26 17.57
CA VAL A 82 2.43 11.88 17.59
C VAL A 82 0.98 11.78 17.11
N VAL A 83 0.11 12.72 17.48
CA VAL A 83 -1.31 12.68 17.15
C VAL A 83 -1.53 13.04 15.69
N SER A 84 -0.80 14.02 15.15
CA SER A 84 -0.92 14.37 13.73
C SER A 84 -0.38 13.28 12.80
N CYS A 85 0.72 12.60 13.16
CA CYS A 85 1.22 11.44 12.42
C CYS A 85 0.19 10.30 12.40
N LEU A 86 -0.32 9.87 13.57
CA LEU A 86 -1.32 8.80 13.64
C LEU A 86 -2.62 9.12 12.89
N LYS A 87 -3.02 10.39 12.83
CA LYS A 87 -4.18 10.82 12.03
C LYS A 87 -3.90 10.77 10.53
N ALA A 88 -2.69 11.13 10.11
CA ALA A 88 -2.28 11.05 8.71
C ALA A 88 -2.22 9.59 8.26
N ASP A 89 -1.69 8.71 9.10
CA ASP A 89 -1.61 7.26 8.87
C ASP A 89 -3.02 6.65 8.80
N LEU A 90 -3.89 6.94 9.78
CA LEU A 90 -5.27 6.46 9.73
C LEU A 90 -6.05 6.96 8.50
N ALA A 91 -5.83 8.20 8.07
CA ALA A 91 -6.47 8.73 6.87
C ALA A 91 -5.99 8.02 5.60
N LEU A 92 -4.70 7.68 5.54
CA LEU A 92 -4.12 6.86 4.49
C LEU A 92 -4.75 5.46 4.47
N GLU A 93 -4.89 4.79 5.61
CA GLU A 93 -5.50 3.45 5.68
C GLU A 93 -6.94 3.41 5.16
N TYR A 94 -7.76 4.39 5.53
CA TYR A 94 -9.12 4.49 4.97
C TYR A 94 -9.09 4.64 3.44
N HIS A 95 -8.12 5.38 2.91
CA HIS A 95 -7.97 5.54 1.47
C HIS A 95 -7.55 4.23 0.79
N VAL A 96 -6.52 3.55 1.33
CA VAL A 96 -6.00 2.27 0.83
C VAL A 96 -7.11 1.23 0.83
N ARG A 97 -7.85 1.10 1.93
CA ARG A 97 -9.00 0.18 2.06
C ARG A 97 -10.03 0.36 0.95
N GLU A 98 -10.43 1.60 0.65
CA GLU A 98 -11.39 1.89 -0.42
C GLU A 98 -10.85 1.51 -1.81
N LYS A 99 -9.57 1.75 -2.06
CA LYS A 99 -8.89 1.40 -3.30
C LYS A 99 -8.77 -0.12 -3.47
N LEU A 100 -8.38 -0.83 -2.43
CA LEU A 100 -8.30 -2.30 -2.44
C LEU A 100 -9.67 -2.92 -2.70
N ALA A 101 -10.72 -2.47 -2.00
CA ALA A 101 -12.08 -2.96 -2.25
C ALA A 101 -12.54 -2.73 -3.70
N THR A 102 -12.19 -1.58 -4.28
CA THR A 102 -12.47 -1.26 -5.69
C THR A 102 -11.67 -2.16 -6.64
N GLY A 103 -10.38 -2.37 -6.37
CA GLY A 103 -9.50 -3.25 -7.14
C GLY A 103 -9.94 -4.71 -7.11
N ILE A 104 -10.37 -5.21 -5.94
CA ILE A 104 -10.96 -6.55 -5.76
C ILE A 104 -12.18 -6.72 -6.67
N LYS A 105 -13.11 -5.75 -6.65
CA LYS A 105 -14.29 -5.77 -7.52
C LYS A 105 -13.90 -5.77 -8.99
N LEU A 106 -12.96 -4.91 -9.40
CA LEU A 106 -12.48 -4.87 -10.78
C LEU A 106 -11.88 -6.21 -11.22
N CYS A 107 -11.07 -6.84 -10.36
CA CYS A 107 -10.48 -8.14 -10.64
C CYS A 107 -11.57 -9.22 -10.79
N GLU A 108 -12.59 -9.22 -9.92
CA GLU A 108 -13.74 -10.13 -10.02
C GLU A 108 -14.50 -9.93 -11.35
N ASP A 109 -14.84 -8.69 -11.70
CA ASP A 109 -15.60 -8.35 -12.91
C ASP A 109 -14.86 -8.76 -14.20
N LYS A 110 -13.52 -8.81 -14.16
CA LYS A 110 -12.67 -9.23 -15.29
C LYS A 110 -12.22 -10.70 -15.21
N GLY A 111 -12.63 -11.44 -14.18
CA GLY A 111 -12.27 -12.84 -13.95
C GLY A 111 -10.81 -13.08 -13.56
N ASP A 112 -10.10 -12.07 -13.04
CA ASP A 112 -8.74 -12.21 -12.53
C ASP A 112 -8.72 -12.56 -11.04
N TYR A 113 -9.12 -13.78 -10.73
CA TYR A 113 -9.28 -14.24 -9.34
C TYR A 113 -7.97 -14.29 -8.55
N ILE A 114 -6.81 -14.45 -9.22
CA ILE A 114 -5.52 -14.48 -8.54
C ILE A 114 -5.07 -13.08 -8.13
N SER A 115 -5.29 -12.07 -8.98
CA SER A 115 -5.07 -10.67 -8.58
C SER A 115 -6.06 -10.26 -7.48
N ARG A 116 -7.33 -10.69 -7.58
CA ARG A 116 -8.34 -10.46 -6.54
C ARG A 116 -7.91 -11.01 -5.18
N ASP A 117 -7.45 -12.26 -5.13
CA ASP A 117 -7.08 -12.91 -3.86
C ASP A 117 -5.84 -12.27 -3.23
N MET A 118 -4.89 -11.81 -4.04
CA MET A 118 -3.75 -11.00 -3.60
C MET A 118 -4.21 -9.68 -2.95
N LEU A 119 -5.09 -8.93 -3.62
CA LEU A 119 -5.62 -7.67 -3.08
C LEU A 119 -6.51 -7.90 -1.84
N ARG A 120 -7.19 -9.04 -1.75
CA ARG A 120 -7.99 -9.43 -0.57
C ARG A 120 -7.09 -9.67 0.65
N GLN A 121 -5.90 -10.24 0.46
CA GLN A 121 -4.95 -10.43 1.55
C GLN A 121 -4.52 -9.06 2.10
N GLN A 122 -4.08 -8.16 1.23
CA GLN A 122 -3.71 -6.80 1.61
C GLN A 122 -4.86 -6.05 2.29
N LEU A 123 -6.10 -6.22 1.80
CA LEU A 123 -7.26 -5.60 2.44
C LEU A 123 -7.48 -6.13 3.87
N SER A 124 -7.20 -7.41 4.11
CA SER A 124 -7.25 -7.98 5.45
C SER A 124 -6.19 -7.36 6.34
N ASP A 125 -4.98 -7.21 5.84
CA ASP A 125 -3.84 -6.64 6.58
C ASP A 125 -4.12 -5.15 6.92
N THR A 126 -4.68 -4.37 5.97
CA THR A 126 -5.14 -2.98 6.15
C THR A 126 -6.28 -2.82 7.18
N GLU A 127 -7.10 -3.84 7.42
CA GLU A 127 -8.23 -3.75 8.37
C GLU A 127 -7.85 -4.13 9.82
N GLU A 128 -6.61 -4.57 10.09
CA GLU A 128 -6.09 -4.94 11.42
C GLU A 128 -5.44 -3.77 12.18
#